data_AF-A0A7V9JD85-F1
#
_entry.id   AF-A0A7V9JD85-F1
#
_cell.length_a   1.000
_cell.length_b   1.000
_cell.length_c   1.000
_cell.angle_alpha   90.00
_cell.angle_beta   90.00
_cell.angle_gamma   90.00
#
_symmetry.space_group_name_H-M   'P 1'
#
loop_
_entity.id
_entity.type
_entity.pdbx_description
1 polymer ?
#
loop_
_entity_poly.entity_id
_entity_poly.type
_entity_poly.pdbx_seq_one_letter_code
_entity_poly.pdbx_strand_id
1 'polypeptide(L)'
;MDRNQPDDVGQQAWDAGSWQHEHAPGKNEWRPAAGFGRLVGGGLIAASGLAGIAALLLVIRADGAMRILWLLTLLAAAGGIGGVVHVLRGLASLRYVLTEDHLRIEWMRETRRVPYDDMLEVIYHLRERLKLPGRERYWPGFYVSVVQTRGGVWRSYATVPPHRRIRITTPSAVIAISPERPVLFIRELERRRLVQPEAALVEPRSEITVAAPADPRPRGRPAARQARGFPFQRSVDMLRKDLLHDRTASTLVAIGIIIPVFMLAYTFNEVDFLPDGLP
;
A
#
# COMPACT_ATOMS: atom_id res chain seq x y z
N MET A 1 -61.96 6.18 48.42
CA MET A 1 -61.43 7.05 47.35
C MET A 1 -60.12 6.45 46.94
N ASP A 2 -60.17 5.76 45.81
CA ASP A 2 -59.22 4.75 45.37
C ASP A 2 -58.74 5.17 43.98
N ARG A 3 -57.45 5.42 43.81
CA ARG A 3 -56.80 5.65 42.51
C ARG A 3 -55.40 5.07 42.52
N ASN A 4 -55.38 3.76 42.32
CA ASN A 4 -54.34 3.03 41.63
C ASN A 4 -54.03 3.70 40.27
N GLN A 5 -52.77 4.02 40.01
CA GLN A 5 -52.27 4.35 38.68
C GLN A 5 -51.01 3.51 38.43
N PRO A 6 -51.14 2.32 37.83
CA PRO A 6 -50.02 1.58 37.30
C PRO A 6 -49.75 2.00 35.84
N ASP A 7 -48.58 1.61 35.33
CA ASP A 7 -48.22 1.51 33.91
C ASP A 7 -47.59 2.75 33.25
N ASP A 8 -46.29 2.97 33.51
CA ASP A 8 -45.42 3.71 32.58
C ASP A 8 -43.99 3.12 32.50
N VAL A 9 -43.88 1.79 32.60
CA VAL A 9 -42.60 1.03 32.47
C VAL A 9 -42.53 0.28 31.12
N GLY A 10 -43.53 0.46 30.25
CA GLY A 10 -43.75 -0.39 29.07
C GLY A 10 -43.22 0.10 27.72
N GLN A 11 -42.56 1.26 27.62
CA GLN A 11 -42.23 1.86 26.31
C GLN A 11 -40.76 2.17 26.03
N GLN A 12 -39.84 1.96 26.97
CA GLN A 12 -38.39 2.08 26.71
C GLN A 12 -37.70 0.77 26.26
N ALA A 13 -38.45 -0.34 26.13
CA ALA A 13 -37.90 -1.63 25.69
C ALA A 13 -37.88 -1.85 24.16
N TRP A 14 -38.43 -0.92 23.36
CA TRP A 14 -38.65 -1.15 21.92
C TRP A 14 -37.60 -0.53 20.99
N ASP A 15 -36.69 0.31 21.47
CA ASP A 15 -35.63 0.92 20.64
C ASP A 15 -34.29 0.15 20.66
N ALA A 16 -34.27 -1.07 21.19
CA ALA A 16 -33.11 -1.97 21.11
C ALA A 16 -33.17 -2.96 19.93
N GLY A 17 -34.31 -3.08 19.25
CA GLY A 17 -34.55 -4.07 18.17
C GLY A 17 -34.28 -3.57 16.74
N SER A 18 -34.19 -2.26 16.52
CA SER A 18 -34.06 -1.69 15.16
C SER A 18 -32.65 -1.75 14.56
N TRP A 19 -31.64 -2.18 15.32
CA TRP A 19 -30.27 -2.37 14.81
C TRP A 19 -30.03 -3.72 14.11
N GLN A 20 -31.02 -4.62 14.10
CA GLN A 20 -30.85 -5.99 13.57
C GLN A 20 -31.22 -6.15 12.08
N HIS A 21 -31.89 -5.20 11.44
CA HIS A 21 -32.50 -5.45 10.12
C HIS A 21 -31.82 -4.81 8.90
N GLU A 22 -30.66 -4.17 9.04
CA GLU A 22 -29.83 -3.82 7.88
C GLU A 22 -28.55 -4.67 7.82
N HIS A 23 -28.72 -5.97 8.07
CA HIS A 23 -27.76 -6.98 7.61
C HIS A 23 -27.95 -7.15 6.11
N ALA A 24 -27.42 -6.20 5.34
CA ALA A 24 -27.36 -6.31 3.88
C ALA A 24 -26.75 -7.69 3.54
N PRO A 25 -27.54 -8.60 2.94
CA PRO A 25 -27.07 -9.94 2.64
C PRO A 25 -25.86 -9.85 1.70
N GLY A 26 -24.80 -10.60 2.03
CA GLY A 26 -23.81 -11.00 1.04
C GLY A 26 -22.84 -9.94 0.55
N LYS A 27 -22.48 -8.93 1.35
CA LYS A 27 -21.29 -8.12 0.99
C LYS A 27 -20.01 -8.89 1.29
N ASN A 28 -19.71 -9.85 0.43
CA ASN A 28 -18.46 -10.60 0.43
C ASN A 28 -17.27 -9.66 0.12
N GLU A 29 -17.53 -8.52 -0.51
CA GLU A 29 -16.52 -7.56 -0.93
C GLU A 29 -16.43 -6.33 0.00
N TRP A 30 -15.24 -6.10 0.52
CA TRP A 30 -14.88 -4.98 1.38
C TRP A 30 -13.86 -4.09 0.68
N ARG A 31 -14.17 -2.79 0.66
CA ARG A 31 -13.27 -1.77 0.13
C ARG A 31 -12.22 -1.39 1.18
N PRO A 32 -11.06 -0.90 0.75
CA PRO A 32 -10.10 -0.30 1.66
C PRO A 32 -10.66 0.99 2.25
N ALA A 33 -10.25 1.29 3.48
CA ALA A 33 -10.58 2.54 4.13
C ALA A 33 -10.15 3.75 3.30
N ALA A 34 -10.94 4.82 3.35
CA ALA A 34 -10.61 6.05 2.67
C ALA A 34 -9.27 6.59 3.20
N GLY A 35 -8.30 6.72 2.30
CA GLY A 35 -7.00 7.34 2.57
C GLY A 35 -6.85 8.64 1.80
N PHE A 36 -5.92 9.50 2.23
CA PHE A 36 -5.58 10.75 1.54
C PHE A 36 -4.94 10.56 0.16
N GLY A 37 -4.62 9.33 -0.25
CA GLY A 37 -3.84 9.06 -1.45
C GLY A 37 -4.51 9.49 -2.75
N ARG A 38 -5.85 9.47 -2.82
CA ARG A 38 -6.57 9.98 -4.00
C ARG A 38 -6.45 11.50 -4.14
N LEU A 39 -6.54 12.22 -3.02
CA LEU A 39 -6.37 13.68 -3.00
C LEU A 39 -4.95 14.08 -3.37
N VAL A 40 -3.95 13.45 -2.75
CA VAL A 40 -2.55 13.73 -3.05
C VAL A 40 -2.20 13.35 -4.49
N GLY A 41 -2.64 12.18 -4.96
CA GLY A 41 -2.43 11.76 -6.34
C GLY A 41 -3.10 12.68 -7.35
N GLY A 42 -4.34 13.11 -7.10
CA GLY A 42 -5.03 14.09 -7.94
C GLY A 42 -4.29 15.43 -7.99
N GLY A 43 -3.80 15.92 -6.85
CA GLY A 43 -2.98 17.13 -6.77
C GLY A 43 -1.66 17.00 -7.55
N LEU A 44 -0.97 15.85 -7.45
CA LEU A 44 0.26 15.60 -8.20
C LEU A 44 0.02 15.53 -9.71
N ILE A 45 -1.07 14.90 -10.16
CA ILE A 45 -1.46 14.88 -11.57
C ILE A 45 -1.72 16.30 -12.08
N ALA A 46 -2.50 17.09 -11.33
CA ALA A 46 -2.80 18.47 -11.72
C ALA A 46 -1.53 19.32 -11.80
N ALA A 47 -0.65 19.25 -10.80
CA ALA A 47 0.61 19.98 -10.78
C ALA A 47 1.53 19.56 -11.94
N SER A 48 1.66 18.25 -12.18
CA SER A 48 2.46 17.72 -13.29
C SER A 48 1.88 18.10 -14.65
N GLY A 49 0.54 18.12 -14.78
CA GLY A 49 -0.16 18.57 -15.99
C GLY A 49 0.10 20.04 -16.30
N LEU A 50 -0.01 20.92 -15.29
CA LEU A 50 0.30 22.34 -15.43
C LEU A 50 1.76 22.58 -15.82
N ALA A 51 2.69 21.86 -15.19
CA ALA A 51 4.11 21.91 -15.54
C ALA A 51 4.36 21.44 -16.99
N GLY A 52 3.70 20.36 -17.41
CA GLY A 52 3.77 19.84 -18.78
C GLY A 52 3.25 20.86 -19.81
N ILE A 53 2.11 21.50 -19.55
CA ILE A 53 1.55 22.54 -20.43
C ILE A 53 2.50 23.73 -20.52
N ALA A 54 3.03 24.21 -19.39
CA ALA A 54 3.98 25.31 -19.38
C ALA A 54 5.26 24.96 -20.16
N ALA A 55 5.82 23.77 -19.93
CA ALA A 55 6.98 23.28 -20.66
C ALA A 55 6.71 23.21 -22.16
N LEU A 56 5.55 22.71 -22.59
CA LEU A 56 5.16 22.65 -23.99
C LEU A 56 5.11 24.04 -24.63
N LEU A 57 4.50 25.02 -23.96
CA LEU A 57 4.44 26.40 -24.46
C LEU A 57 5.84 27.04 -24.58
N LEU A 58 6.75 26.69 -23.67
CA LEU A 58 8.13 27.19 -23.67
C LEU A 58 9.01 26.48 -24.70
N VAL A 59 8.80 25.19 -24.98
CA VAL A 59 9.47 24.47 -26.09
C VAL A 59 9.27 25.18 -27.42
N ILE A 60 8.08 25.72 -27.68
CA ILE A 60 7.73 26.37 -28.96
C ILE A 60 8.50 27.69 -29.13
N ARG A 61 8.85 28.37 -28.03
CA ARG A 61 9.54 29.67 -28.05
C ARG A 61 11.04 29.57 -27.83
N ALA A 62 11.53 28.41 -27.41
CA ALA A 62 12.92 28.23 -27.02
C ALA A 62 13.79 27.72 -28.17
N ASP A 63 15.01 28.25 -28.25
CA ASP A 63 16.03 27.81 -29.18
C ASP A 63 17.15 27.02 -28.49
N GLY A 64 17.89 26.23 -29.28
CA GLY A 64 19.11 25.54 -28.86
C GLY A 64 18.94 24.68 -27.61
N ALA A 65 19.84 24.86 -26.64
CA ALA A 65 19.89 24.06 -25.41
C ALA A 65 18.66 24.22 -24.52
N MET A 66 18.03 25.39 -24.52
CA MET A 66 16.84 25.66 -23.70
C MET A 66 15.64 24.81 -24.15
N ARG A 67 15.50 24.60 -25.47
CA ARG A 67 14.47 23.72 -26.02
C ARG A 67 14.60 22.28 -25.52
N ILE A 68 15.84 21.77 -25.45
CA ILE A 68 16.12 20.42 -24.94
C ILE A 68 15.69 20.31 -23.47
N LEU A 69 15.99 21.32 -22.65
CA LEU A 69 15.61 21.34 -21.24
C LEU A 69 14.08 21.27 -21.04
N TRP A 70 13.33 22.03 -21.82
CA TRP A 70 11.86 22.01 -21.76
C TRP A 70 11.27 20.69 -22.29
N LEU A 71 11.87 20.08 -23.31
CA LEU A 71 11.49 18.74 -23.76
C LEU A 71 11.72 17.68 -22.68
N LEU A 72 12.85 17.74 -21.95
CA LEU A 72 13.11 16.86 -20.82
C LEU A 72 12.10 17.07 -19.68
N THR A 73 11.75 18.32 -19.40
CA THR A 73 10.73 18.67 -18.40
C THR A 73 9.36 18.10 -18.80
N LEU A 74 8.98 18.24 -20.08
CA LEU A 74 7.74 17.68 -20.62
C LEU A 74 7.71 16.15 -20.50
N LEU A 75 8.80 15.47 -20.87
CA LEU A 75 8.94 14.02 -20.74
C LEU A 75 8.84 13.57 -19.28
N ALA A 76 9.50 14.30 -18.36
CA ALA A 76 9.46 14.01 -16.94
C ALA A 76 8.04 14.22 -16.37
N ALA A 77 7.33 15.28 -16.76
CA ALA A 77 5.95 15.52 -16.36
C ALA A 77 5.01 14.41 -16.86
N ALA A 78 5.13 14.01 -18.13
CA ALA A 78 4.35 12.91 -18.70
C ALA A 78 4.63 11.58 -17.98
N GLY A 79 5.90 11.26 -17.71
CA GLY A 79 6.31 10.10 -16.93
C GLY A 79 5.77 10.13 -15.50
N GLY A 80 5.81 11.30 -14.84
CA GLY A 80 5.25 11.53 -13.52
C GLY A 80 3.74 11.28 -13.48
N ILE A 81 2.98 11.83 -14.43
CA ILE A 81 1.53 11.57 -14.56
C ILE A 81 1.28 10.07 -14.75
N GLY A 82 2.01 9.41 -15.66
CA GLY A 82 1.91 7.97 -15.88
C GLY A 82 2.14 7.16 -14.60
N GLY A 83 3.18 7.51 -13.83
CA GLY A 83 3.48 6.89 -12.54
C GLY A 83 2.37 7.08 -11.50
N VAL A 84 1.88 8.31 -11.32
CA VAL A 84 0.78 8.57 -10.37
C VAL A 84 -0.50 7.84 -10.78
N VAL A 85 -0.87 7.85 -12.07
CA VAL A 85 -2.04 7.14 -12.58
C VAL A 85 -1.91 5.63 -12.33
N HIS A 86 -0.72 5.07 -12.53
CA HIS A 86 -0.45 3.66 -12.24
C HIS A 86 -0.68 3.33 -10.74
N VAL A 87 -0.14 4.15 -9.84
CA VAL A 87 -0.31 3.96 -8.39
C VAL A 87 -1.78 4.12 -7.98
N LEU A 88 -2.48 5.14 -8.50
CA LEU A 88 -3.90 5.35 -8.24
C LEU A 88 -4.77 4.20 -8.75
N ARG A 89 -4.42 3.62 -9.91
CA ARG A 89 -5.07 2.41 -10.42
C ARG A 89 -4.85 1.24 -9.46
N GLY A 90 -3.64 1.07 -8.92
CA GLY A 90 -3.35 0.09 -7.88
C GLY A 90 -4.20 0.26 -6.64
N LEU A 91 -4.30 1.49 -6.14
CA LEU A 91 -5.15 1.83 -5.01
C LEU A 91 -6.64 1.56 -5.29
N ALA A 92 -7.12 1.88 -6.49
CA ALA A 92 -8.51 1.66 -6.90
C ALA A 92 -8.85 0.16 -7.09
N SER A 93 -7.84 -0.66 -7.39
CA SER A 93 -7.99 -2.12 -7.54
C SER A 93 -7.95 -2.89 -6.22
N LEU A 94 -7.49 -2.27 -5.12
CA LEU A 94 -7.37 -2.96 -3.84
C LEU A 94 -8.76 -3.34 -3.31
N ARG A 95 -9.00 -4.64 -3.12
CA ARG A 95 -10.25 -5.19 -2.58
C ARG A 95 -9.96 -6.34 -1.61
N TYR A 96 -10.81 -6.49 -0.61
CA TYR A 96 -10.78 -7.64 0.30
C TYR A 96 -12.08 -8.41 0.13
N VAL A 97 -11.99 -9.64 -0.34
CA VAL A 97 -13.15 -10.51 -0.55
C VAL A 97 -13.11 -11.62 0.48
N LEU A 98 -14.11 -11.68 1.34
CA LEU A 98 -14.33 -12.84 2.21
C LEU A 98 -15.08 -13.88 1.38
N THR A 99 -14.45 -15.02 1.14
CA THR A 99 -15.06 -16.20 0.50
C THR A 99 -15.56 -17.15 1.60
N GLU A 100 -16.04 -18.34 1.24
CA GLU A 100 -16.50 -19.36 2.19
C GLU A 100 -15.35 -19.97 3.01
N ASP A 101 -14.16 -20.09 2.40
CA ASP A 101 -13.02 -20.83 2.94
C ASP A 101 -11.76 -19.98 3.18
N HIS A 102 -11.66 -18.81 2.53
CA HIS A 102 -10.48 -17.96 2.61
C HIS A 102 -10.80 -16.48 2.48
N LEU A 103 -9.90 -15.65 3.00
CA LEU A 103 -9.81 -14.23 2.68
C LEU A 103 -8.99 -14.07 1.39
N ARG A 104 -9.58 -13.44 0.38
CA ARG A 104 -8.93 -13.08 -0.87
C ARG A 104 -8.60 -11.58 -0.87
N ILE A 105 -7.33 -11.25 -1.01
CA ILE A 105 -6.83 -9.89 -1.13
C ILE A 105 -6.48 -9.69 -2.61
N GLU A 106 -7.19 -8.79 -3.27
CA GLU A 106 -6.98 -8.46 -4.68
C GLU A 106 -6.24 -7.13 -4.77
N TRP A 107 -5.12 -7.11 -5.48
CA TRP A 107 -4.38 -5.89 -5.76
C TRP A 107 -3.78 -5.95 -7.15
N MET A 108 -4.18 -5.02 -8.01
CA MET A 108 -3.87 -5.02 -9.45
C MET A 108 -4.21 -6.37 -10.11
N ARG A 109 -3.19 -7.13 -10.55
CA ARG A 109 -3.32 -8.48 -11.13
C ARG A 109 -2.94 -9.57 -10.13
N GLU A 110 -2.44 -9.19 -8.95
CA GLU A 110 -2.07 -10.13 -7.90
C GLU A 110 -3.31 -10.46 -7.06
N THR A 111 -3.51 -11.75 -6.84
CA THR A 111 -4.55 -12.26 -5.95
C THR A 111 -3.88 -13.11 -4.88
N ARG A 112 -4.00 -12.70 -3.62
CA ARG A 112 -3.51 -13.47 -2.48
C ARG A 112 -4.69 -14.12 -1.77
N ARG A 113 -4.60 -15.42 -1.53
CA ARG A 113 -5.57 -16.17 -0.73
C ARG A 113 -4.95 -16.48 0.63
N VAL A 114 -5.73 -16.29 1.68
CA VAL A 114 -5.37 -16.57 3.07
C VAL A 114 -6.46 -17.47 3.63
N PRO A 115 -6.23 -18.80 3.71
CA PRO A 115 -7.17 -19.74 4.31
C PRO A 115 -7.53 -19.33 5.74
N TYR A 116 -8.77 -19.56 6.17
CA TYR A 116 -9.17 -19.24 7.54
C TYR A 116 -8.45 -20.12 8.57
N ASP A 117 -8.14 -21.37 8.23
CA ASP A 117 -7.37 -22.30 9.07
C ASP A 117 -5.93 -21.82 9.33
N ASP A 118 -5.35 -21.09 8.37
CA ASP A 118 -4.01 -20.52 8.50
C ASP A 118 -4.00 -19.24 9.36
N MET A 119 -5.15 -18.72 9.78
CA MET A 119 -5.21 -17.49 10.58
C MET A 119 -5.00 -17.81 12.05
N LEU A 120 -3.74 -17.78 12.48
CA LEU A 120 -3.35 -18.02 13.88
C LEU A 120 -3.92 -16.94 14.80
N GLU A 121 -3.83 -15.68 14.38
CA GLU A 121 -4.21 -14.52 15.19
C GLU A 121 -4.75 -13.40 14.31
N VAL A 122 -5.86 -12.79 14.71
CA VAL A 122 -6.42 -11.59 14.07
C VAL A 122 -6.49 -10.48 15.12
N ILE A 123 -5.65 -9.45 14.95
CA ILE A 123 -5.55 -8.33 15.88
C ILE A 123 -6.04 -7.04 15.24
N TYR A 124 -6.77 -6.26 16.02
CA TYR A 124 -7.09 -4.87 15.72
C TYR A 124 -6.86 -3.98 16.95
N HIS A 125 -5.71 -3.31 17.01
CA HIS A 125 -5.38 -2.41 18.11
C HIS A 125 -5.31 -0.96 17.64
N LEU A 126 -6.31 -0.16 18.01
CA LEU A 126 -6.40 1.25 17.60
C LEU A 126 -5.37 2.15 18.29
N ARG A 127 -4.85 1.74 19.45
CA ARG A 127 -4.01 2.58 20.32
C ARG A 127 -2.60 2.08 20.54
N GLU A 128 -2.28 0.87 20.08
CA GLU A 128 -0.95 0.31 20.29
C GLU A 128 0.02 0.88 19.25
N ARG A 129 1.09 1.53 19.72
CA ARG A 129 2.18 2.00 18.85
C ARG A 129 2.97 0.79 18.37
N LEU A 130 2.59 0.28 17.21
CA LEU A 130 3.29 -0.85 16.61
C LEU A 130 4.72 -0.44 16.22
N LYS A 131 5.71 -1.10 16.80
CA LYS A 131 7.10 -1.02 16.31
C LYS A 131 7.18 -1.89 15.05
N LEU A 132 7.13 -1.25 13.89
CA LEU A 132 7.33 -1.94 12.63
C LEU A 132 8.75 -2.52 12.58
N PRO A 133 8.91 -3.80 12.18
CA PRO A 133 10.21 -4.47 12.11
C PRO A 133 11.11 -3.94 10.97
N GLY A 134 10.66 -2.96 10.20
CA GLY A 134 11.40 -2.34 9.11
C GLY A 134 10.75 -1.06 8.60
N ARG A 135 11.36 -0.47 7.58
CA ARG A 135 10.82 0.71 6.89
C ARG A 135 9.80 0.24 5.85
N GLU A 136 8.53 0.32 6.19
CA GLU A 136 7.47 0.17 5.19
C GLU A 136 7.60 1.28 4.15
N ARG A 137 7.51 0.93 2.86
CA ARG A 137 7.42 1.92 1.80
C ARG A 137 6.05 2.59 1.89
N TYR A 138 6.06 3.91 1.95
CA TYR A 138 4.87 4.72 2.09
C TYR A 138 4.69 5.58 0.85
N TRP A 139 3.62 5.31 0.12
CA TRP A 139 3.06 6.30 -0.78
C TRP A 139 1.99 7.08 -0.01
N PRO A 140 1.81 8.40 -0.25
CA PRO A 140 0.75 9.16 0.39
C PRO A 140 -0.60 8.42 0.34
N GLY A 141 -1.07 7.99 1.50
CA GLY A 141 -2.33 7.26 1.67
C GLY A 141 -2.37 5.80 1.19
N PHE A 142 -1.22 5.15 0.96
CA PHE A 142 -1.14 3.75 0.57
C PHE A 142 0.13 3.04 1.08
N TYR A 143 -0.03 1.81 1.53
CA TYR A 143 1.00 0.95 2.09
C TYR A 143 0.88 -0.44 1.45
N VAL A 144 1.55 -0.61 0.31
CA VAL A 144 1.84 -1.94 -0.25
C VAL A 144 3.32 -2.20 -0.17
N SER A 145 3.69 -3.14 0.69
CA SER A 145 5.09 -3.47 0.91
C SER A 145 5.23 -4.89 1.41
N VAL A 146 6.29 -5.55 0.96
CA VAL A 146 6.75 -6.84 1.51
C VAL A 146 8.06 -6.56 2.24
N VAL A 147 8.12 -6.90 3.53
CA VAL A 147 9.29 -6.69 4.39
C VAL A 147 9.63 -8.02 5.05
N GLN A 148 10.85 -8.51 4.86
CA GLN A 148 11.33 -9.69 5.57
C GLN A 148 11.61 -9.32 7.04
N THR A 149 11.08 -10.09 7.97
CA THR A 149 11.27 -9.87 9.41
C THR A 149 11.80 -11.14 10.07
N ARG A 150 12.28 -11.05 11.31
CA ARG A 150 12.69 -12.23 12.09
C ARG A 150 11.54 -13.21 12.33
N GLY A 151 10.29 -12.72 12.35
CA GLY A 151 9.08 -13.52 12.57
C GLY A 151 8.37 -13.95 11.28
N GLY A 152 9.03 -13.85 10.12
CA GLY A 152 8.43 -14.18 8.82
C GLY A 152 8.22 -12.97 7.92
N VAL A 153 7.43 -13.15 6.86
CA VAL A 153 7.21 -12.11 5.85
C VAL A 153 6.10 -11.15 6.30
N TRP A 154 6.40 -9.86 6.44
CA TRP A 154 5.40 -8.84 6.69
C TRP A 154 4.88 -8.29 5.36
N ARG A 155 3.59 -8.46 5.09
CA ARG A 155 2.91 -7.97 3.89
C ARG A 155 1.88 -6.93 4.28
N SER A 156 2.02 -5.71 3.79
CA SER A 156 1.02 -4.66 3.96
C SER A 156 0.20 -4.50 2.69
N TYR A 157 -1.12 -4.43 2.84
CA TYR A 157 -2.08 -4.07 1.81
C TYR A 157 -3.10 -3.10 2.42
N ALA A 158 -2.66 -1.88 2.73
CA ALA A 158 -3.44 -0.94 3.54
C ALA A 158 -3.40 0.50 3.01
N THR A 159 -4.41 1.30 3.35
CA THR A 159 -4.54 2.73 3.02
C THR A 159 -4.42 3.63 4.25
N VAL A 160 -4.38 3.05 5.45
CA VAL A 160 -4.29 3.75 6.74
C VAL A 160 -2.98 3.45 7.45
N PRO A 161 -2.56 4.29 8.41
CA PRO A 161 -1.35 4.06 9.19
C PRO A 161 -1.38 2.75 10.01
N PRO A 162 -0.22 2.21 10.43
CA PRO A 162 -0.09 0.88 11.06
C PRO A 162 -1.02 0.62 12.24
N HIS A 163 -1.22 1.60 13.12
CA HIS A 163 -2.07 1.49 14.32
C HIS A 163 -3.58 1.47 14.03
N ARG A 164 -4.01 1.56 12.76
CA ARG A 164 -5.42 1.45 12.36
C ARG A 164 -5.68 0.26 11.43
N ARG A 165 -4.70 -0.63 11.30
CA ARG A 165 -4.78 -1.80 10.42
C ARG A 165 -5.23 -3.02 11.22
N ILE A 166 -5.85 -3.94 10.51
CA ILE A 166 -6.07 -5.30 11.00
C ILE A 166 -4.83 -6.11 10.63
N ARG A 167 -4.31 -6.85 11.61
CA ARG A 167 -3.18 -7.75 11.44
C ARG A 167 -3.67 -9.18 11.50
N ILE A 168 -3.31 -9.95 10.48
CA ILE A 168 -3.62 -11.37 10.37
C ILE A 168 -2.28 -12.09 10.37
N THR A 169 -2.01 -12.82 11.45
CA THR A 169 -0.81 -13.65 11.60
C THR A 169 -1.11 -15.03 11.02
N THR A 170 -0.25 -15.51 10.13
CA THR A 170 -0.28 -16.86 9.57
C THR A 170 1.04 -17.59 9.90
N PRO A 171 1.14 -18.92 9.67
CA PRO A 171 2.38 -19.66 9.95
C PRO A 171 3.62 -19.13 9.23
N SER A 172 3.44 -18.45 8.08
CA SER A 172 4.53 -18.00 7.21
C SER A 172 4.65 -16.48 7.10
N ALA A 173 3.61 -15.73 7.44
CA ALA A 173 3.54 -14.30 7.17
C ALA A 173 2.65 -13.55 8.15
N VAL A 174 2.88 -12.25 8.24
CA VAL A 174 1.98 -11.31 8.90
C VAL A 174 1.40 -10.39 7.83
N ILE A 175 0.07 -10.38 7.72
CA ILE A 175 -0.65 -9.64 6.70
C ILE A 175 -1.38 -8.48 7.36
N ALA A 176 -1.08 -7.25 6.94
CA ALA A 176 -1.73 -6.04 7.43
C ALA A 176 -2.69 -5.49 6.38
N ILE A 177 -3.97 -5.40 6.72
CA ILE A 177 -5.03 -4.88 5.84
C ILE A 177 -5.78 -3.72 6.50
N SER A 178 -6.52 -2.93 5.73
CA SER A 178 -7.33 -1.83 6.26
C SER A 178 -8.66 -1.70 5.55
N PRO A 179 -9.65 -2.57 5.86
CA PRO A 179 -11.00 -2.44 5.34
C PRO A 179 -11.68 -1.16 5.83
N GLU A 180 -12.64 -0.67 5.06
CA GLU A 180 -13.40 0.56 5.32
C GLU A 180 -14.12 0.53 6.68
N ARG A 181 -14.63 -0.64 7.08
CA ARG A 181 -15.35 -0.86 8.34
C ARG A 181 -14.68 -2.01 9.12
N PRO A 182 -13.58 -1.75 9.84
CA PRO A 182 -12.74 -2.81 10.41
C PRO A 182 -13.47 -3.68 11.43
N VAL A 183 -14.31 -3.10 12.28
CA VAL A 183 -15.07 -3.86 13.28
C VAL A 183 -16.07 -4.83 12.62
N LEU A 184 -16.80 -4.37 11.59
CA LEU A 184 -17.75 -5.24 10.88
C LEU A 184 -17.03 -6.31 10.06
N PHE A 185 -15.87 -5.97 9.48
CA PHE A 185 -15.05 -6.92 8.76
C PHE A 185 -14.56 -8.05 9.68
N ILE A 186 -14.06 -7.73 10.88
CA ILE A 186 -13.59 -8.73 11.85
C ILE A 186 -14.74 -9.63 12.29
N ARG A 187 -15.89 -9.05 12.64
CA ARG A 187 -17.08 -9.82 13.03
C ARG A 187 -17.50 -10.81 11.94
N GLU A 188 -17.47 -10.39 10.68
CA GLU A 188 -17.80 -11.25 9.54
C GLU A 188 -16.74 -12.34 9.30
N LEU A 189 -15.45 -11.99 9.44
CA LEU A 189 -14.34 -12.94 9.34
C LEU A 189 -14.44 -14.04 10.40
N GLU A 190 -14.68 -13.65 11.66
CA GLU A 190 -14.86 -14.58 12.78
C GLU A 190 -16.09 -15.46 12.58
N ARG A 191 -17.22 -14.88 12.15
CA ARG A 191 -18.43 -15.66 11.82
C ARG A 191 -18.13 -16.78 10.83
N ARG A 192 -17.40 -16.48 9.75
CA ARG A 192 -17.06 -17.49 8.72
C ARG A 192 -16.08 -18.53 9.21
N ARG A 193 -15.10 -18.10 10.02
CA ARG A 193 -14.15 -19.00 10.67
C ARG A 193 -14.84 -20.00 11.62
N LEU A 194 -15.91 -19.58 12.29
CA LEU A 194 -16.70 -20.46 13.18
C LEU A 194 -17.67 -21.38 12.45
N VAL A 195 -18.18 -20.97 11.28
CA VAL A 195 -19.10 -21.78 10.47
C VAL A 195 -18.36 -22.88 9.70
N GLN A 196 -17.03 -22.79 9.54
CA GLN A 196 -16.26 -23.92 9.02
C GLN A 196 -16.49 -25.13 9.94
N PRO A 197 -17.20 -26.18 9.46
CA PRO A 197 -17.37 -27.38 10.25
C PRO A 197 -15.98 -27.94 10.51
N GLU A 198 -15.82 -28.51 11.70
CA GLU A 198 -14.67 -29.19 12.27
C GLU A 198 -14.08 -30.29 11.34
N ALA A 199 -13.58 -29.89 10.17
CA ALA A 199 -12.99 -30.73 9.13
C ALA A 199 -11.47 -30.86 9.33
N ALA A 200 -11.03 -30.87 10.60
CA ALA A 200 -9.65 -31.10 10.99
C ALA A 200 -9.54 -32.16 12.10
N LEU A 201 -10.45 -33.14 12.13
CA LEU A 201 -10.09 -34.52 12.48
C LEU A 201 -9.43 -35.15 11.23
N VAL A 202 -8.32 -34.58 10.78
CA VAL A 202 -7.43 -35.20 9.80
C VAL A 202 -6.23 -35.69 10.59
N GLU A 203 -6.01 -37.00 10.49
CA GLU A 203 -5.04 -37.81 11.22
C GLU A 203 -3.65 -37.18 11.33
N PRO A 204 -2.93 -37.41 12.44
CA PRO A 204 -1.51 -37.07 12.55
C PRO A 204 -0.73 -37.94 11.57
N ARG A 205 -0.47 -37.41 10.36
CA ARG A 205 0.46 -38.01 9.41
C ARG A 205 1.87 -37.92 9.97
N SER A 206 2.19 -38.95 10.72
CA SER A 206 3.50 -39.26 11.27
C SER A 206 4.40 -39.69 10.13
N GLU A 207 5.15 -38.76 9.55
CA GLU A 207 6.34 -39.10 8.77
C GLU A 207 7.42 -38.05 9.01
N ILE A 208 7.91 -38.05 10.25
CA ILE A 208 9.16 -37.38 10.61
C ILE A 208 10.29 -38.23 10.01
N THR A 209 10.62 -37.98 8.74
CA THR A 209 11.91 -38.40 8.18
C THR A 209 12.97 -37.44 8.74
N VAL A 210 13.66 -37.88 9.80
CA VAL A 210 14.85 -37.23 10.34
C VAL A 210 15.98 -37.43 9.33
N ALA A 211 16.20 -36.43 8.47
CA ALA A 211 17.45 -36.28 7.74
C ALA A 211 18.42 -35.41 8.55
N ALA A 212 19.60 -35.99 8.79
CA ALA A 212 20.69 -35.53 9.64
C ALA A 212 21.29 -34.15 9.27
N PRO A 213 21.99 -33.48 10.21
CA PRO A 213 22.51 -32.13 10.04
C PRO A 213 23.81 -32.09 9.23
N ALA A 214 23.92 -31.14 8.29
CA ALA A 214 25.17 -30.86 7.59
C ALA A 214 25.47 -29.35 7.55
N ASP A 215 26.54 -29.00 8.28
CA ASP A 215 27.58 -28.00 8.01
C ASP A 215 27.22 -26.48 8.00
N PRO A 216 27.61 -25.71 9.04
CA PRO A 216 27.54 -24.26 9.02
C PRO A 216 28.78 -23.67 8.30
N ARG A 217 28.64 -23.33 7.02
CA ARG A 217 29.65 -22.50 6.33
C ARG A 217 29.35 -21.00 6.52
N PRO A 218 30.33 -20.19 6.98
CA PRO A 218 30.22 -18.74 6.99
C PRO A 218 30.82 -18.15 5.70
N ARG A 219 29.99 -17.58 4.81
CA ARG A 219 30.42 -16.75 3.66
C ARG A 219 29.25 -15.83 3.29
N GLY A 220 29.36 -14.52 3.08
CA GLY A 220 30.45 -13.57 3.16
C GLY A 220 29.82 -12.16 3.07
N ARG A 221 30.48 -11.15 3.65
CA ARG A 221 30.08 -9.73 3.54
C ARG A 221 30.02 -9.34 2.05
N PRO A 222 28.95 -8.69 1.56
CA PRO A 222 29.02 -8.03 0.27
C PRO A 222 30.01 -6.86 0.37
N ALA A 223 31.02 -6.90 -0.51
CA ALA A 223 32.01 -5.85 -0.69
C ALA A 223 31.32 -4.53 -1.06
N ALA A 224 31.81 -3.44 -0.48
CA ALA A 224 31.42 -2.09 -0.84
C ALA A 224 31.64 -1.88 -2.34
N ARG A 225 30.56 -1.66 -3.07
CA ARG A 225 30.56 -1.32 -4.49
C ARG A 225 31.17 0.08 -4.62
N GLN A 226 32.44 0.15 -5.02
CA GLN A 226 33.08 1.39 -5.46
C GLN A 226 32.22 2.03 -6.55
N ALA A 227 31.73 3.24 -6.27
CA ALA A 227 31.08 4.08 -7.24
C ALA A 227 32.09 4.43 -8.35
N ARG A 228 31.99 3.74 -9.50
CA ARG A 228 32.61 4.19 -10.74
C ARG A 228 32.02 5.56 -11.08
N GLY A 229 32.89 6.55 -11.22
CA GLY A 229 32.53 7.88 -11.66
C GLY A 229 31.80 7.83 -13.00
N PHE A 230 30.55 8.29 -13.00
CA PHE A 230 29.79 8.49 -14.22
C PHE A 230 30.34 9.72 -14.97
N PRO A 231 30.48 9.67 -16.31
CA PRO A 231 31.02 10.76 -17.13
C PRO A 231 30.10 12.02 -17.23
N PHE A 232 29.08 12.13 -16.36
CA PHE A 232 28.08 13.20 -16.39
C PHE A 232 28.58 14.54 -15.82
N GLN A 233 29.75 14.61 -15.19
CA GLN A 233 30.21 15.83 -14.52
C GLN A 233 30.53 16.99 -15.49
N ARG A 234 31.02 16.72 -16.71
CA ARG A 234 31.36 17.78 -17.67
C ARG A 234 30.15 18.53 -18.23
N SER A 235 28.99 17.87 -18.36
CA SER A 235 27.77 18.50 -18.88
C SER A 235 27.08 19.39 -17.84
N VAL A 236 27.28 19.10 -16.54
CA VAL A 236 26.69 19.89 -15.44
C VAL A 236 27.39 21.25 -15.28
N ASP A 237 28.70 21.31 -15.53
CA ASP A 237 29.46 22.56 -15.38
C ASP A 237 29.15 23.63 -16.43
N MET A 238 28.73 23.23 -17.65
CA MET A 238 28.26 24.18 -18.67
C MET A 238 26.84 24.68 -18.35
N LEU A 239 25.95 23.78 -17.91
CA LEU A 239 24.59 24.15 -17.51
C LEU A 239 24.60 25.12 -16.31
N ARG A 240 25.59 24.99 -15.42
CA ARG A 240 25.73 25.79 -14.21
C ARG A 240 26.06 27.26 -14.48
N LYS A 241 26.78 27.59 -15.56
CA LYS A 241 27.23 28.97 -15.80
C LYS A 241 26.13 29.87 -16.37
N ASP A 242 25.23 29.33 -17.19
CA ASP A 242 24.18 30.13 -17.84
C ASP A 242 22.85 30.15 -17.08
N LEU A 243 22.50 29.10 -16.33
CA LEU A 243 21.25 29.04 -15.54
C LEU A 243 21.31 29.72 -14.17
N LEU A 244 22.51 30.00 -13.63
CA LEU A 244 22.66 30.59 -12.29
C LEU A 244 22.54 32.11 -12.26
N HIS A 245 22.54 32.79 -13.41
CA HIS A 245 22.37 34.25 -13.44
C HIS A 245 20.92 34.69 -13.23
N ASP A 246 19.95 33.82 -13.50
CA ASP A 246 18.53 34.09 -13.27
C ASP A 246 17.98 33.18 -12.16
N ARG A 247 17.95 33.72 -10.92
CA ARG A 247 17.45 33.01 -9.73
C ARG A 247 16.03 32.45 -9.91
N THR A 248 15.19 33.16 -10.65
CA THR A 248 13.81 32.78 -10.90
C THR A 248 13.70 31.59 -11.84
N ALA A 249 14.48 31.59 -12.93
CA ALA A 249 14.57 30.46 -13.86
C ALA A 249 15.17 29.22 -13.18
N SER A 250 16.23 29.40 -12.37
CA SER A 250 16.86 28.32 -11.62
C SER A 250 15.90 27.63 -10.64
N THR A 251 15.09 28.41 -9.92
CA THR A 251 14.12 27.87 -8.96
C THR A 251 12.99 27.12 -9.67
N LEU A 252 12.50 27.63 -10.80
CA LEU A 252 11.45 26.99 -11.59
C LEU A 252 11.94 25.70 -12.28
N VAL A 253 13.17 25.69 -12.80
CA VAL A 253 13.78 24.49 -13.39
C VAL A 253 14.07 23.44 -12.33
N ALA A 254 14.55 23.85 -11.15
CA ALA A 254 14.75 22.95 -10.02
C ALA A 254 13.42 22.28 -9.62
N ILE A 255 12.35 23.05 -9.45
CA ILE A 255 11.02 22.51 -9.10
C ILE A 255 10.47 21.63 -10.25
N GLY A 256 10.58 22.09 -11.49
CA GLY A 256 10.03 21.44 -12.68
C GLY A 256 10.75 20.17 -13.11
N ILE A 257 12.03 19.99 -12.77
CA ILE A 257 12.81 18.80 -13.13
C ILE A 257 13.01 17.88 -11.93
N ILE A 258 13.38 18.42 -10.76
CA ILE A 258 13.70 17.58 -9.60
C ILE A 258 12.46 16.83 -9.14
N ILE A 259 11.29 17.47 -9.08
CA ILE A 259 10.07 16.80 -8.63
C ILE A 259 9.71 15.61 -9.54
N PRO A 260 9.58 15.76 -10.87
CA PRO A 260 9.24 14.62 -11.72
C PRO A 260 10.37 13.61 -11.88
N VAL A 261 11.65 14.01 -11.87
CA VAL A 261 12.77 13.03 -11.87
C VAL A 261 12.78 12.24 -10.56
N PHE A 262 12.55 12.88 -9.42
CA PHE A 262 12.45 12.20 -8.14
C PHE A 262 11.23 11.29 -8.07
N MET A 263 10.08 11.73 -8.62
CA MET A 263 8.90 10.87 -8.79
C MET A 263 9.18 9.68 -9.70
N LEU A 264 9.87 9.88 -10.83
CA LEU A 264 10.21 8.82 -11.77
C LEU A 264 11.16 7.81 -11.13
N ALA A 265 12.23 8.28 -10.48
CA ALA A 265 13.19 7.44 -9.76
C ALA A 265 12.52 6.69 -8.61
N TYR A 266 11.61 7.34 -7.89
CA TYR A 266 10.80 6.72 -6.85
C TYR A 266 9.92 5.61 -7.44
N THR A 267 9.22 5.89 -8.54
CA THR A 267 8.35 4.92 -9.22
C THR A 267 9.17 3.72 -9.72
N PHE A 268 10.32 3.94 -10.38
CA PHE A 268 11.18 2.85 -10.85
C PHE A 268 11.73 1.99 -9.71
N ASN A 269 12.17 2.60 -8.61
CA ASN A 269 12.57 1.86 -7.42
C ASN A 269 11.40 1.03 -6.85
N GLU A 270 10.14 1.44 -7.09
CA GLU A 270 8.93 0.72 -6.70
C GLU A 270 8.52 -0.37 -7.71
N VAL A 271 8.96 -0.32 -8.97
CA VAL A 271 8.66 -1.37 -9.98
C VAL A 271 9.59 -2.59 -9.86
N ASP A 272 10.68 -2.51 -9.07
CA ASP A 272 11.53 -3.67 -8.74
C ASP A 272 10.83 -4.75 -7.87
N PHE A 273 9.49 -4.72 -7.76
CA PHE A 273 8.63 -5.82 -7.32
C PHE A 273 8.47 -6.92 -8.40
N LEU A 274 9.52 -7.22 -9.18
CA LEU A 274 9.57 -8.46 -9.94
C LEU A 274 9.72 -9.62 -8.94
N PRO A 275 8.84 -10.63 -8.95
CA PRO A 275 8.98 -11.77 -8.06
C PRO A 275 10.33 -12.44 -8.31
N ASP A 276 11.11 -12.67 -7.24
CA ASP A 276 12.33 -13.50 -7.23
C ASP A 276 12.00 -15.00 -7.47
N GLY A 277 11.04 -15.30 -8.35
CA GLY A 277 10.50 -16.63 -8.54
C GLY A 277 9.81 -16.77 -9.89
N LEU A 278 10.61 -16.80 -10.95
CA LEU A 278 10.35 -17.73 -12.05
C LEU A 278 11.24 -18.96 -11.79
N PRO A 279 10.69 -20.18 -11.90
CA PRO A 279 11.42 -21.43 -11.62
C PRO A 279 12.64 -21.61 -12.53
#